data_AF-A0A1T5NXU7-F1
#
_entry.id   AF-A0A1T5NXU7-F1
#
_cell.length_a   1.000
_cell.length_b   1.000
_cell.length_c   1.000
_cell.angle_alpha   90.00
_cell.angle_beta   90.00
_cell.angle_gamma   90.00
#
_symmetry.space_group_name_H-M   'P 1'
#
loop_
_entity.id
_entity.type
_entity.pdbx_description
1 polymer ?
#
loop_
_entity_poly.entity_id
_entity_poly.type
_entity_poly.pdbx_seq_one_letter_code
_entity_poly.pdbx_strand_id
1 'polypeptide(L)'
;MMARERRKQFKIFSFYNHKVNPRVPRYQKAVFGKFGVPVHHIVDEQFSHGDFLNHICRTVTDTDYLIFFDIDCVPTRKEWLSELLEDLREPCTIAGAAQTANHLRDAKNLYVSPFFFGISTAYLKELGYPDMNMTEDMDAGQNLTEEIIRRGGNVKYWWPTHIEDEQWYLHHPEHNKFGYGTTYNDRIYHAFLSRHDLSQRFIKKCKSILPLLTKLRLKLTDKKQSPPVGQ
;
A
#
# COMPACT_ATOMS: atom_id res chain seq x y z
N MET A 1 -19.06 35.45 5.95
CA MET A 1 -19.35 34.11 6.51
C MET A 1 -18.35 33.15 5.87
N MET A 2 -17.25 32.82 6.56
CA MET A 2 -16.26 31.89 6.00
C MET A 2 -16.87 30.49 5.95
N ALA A 3 -16.90 29.90 4.76
CA ALA A 3 -17.33 28.52 4.57
C ALA A 3 -16.43 27.63 5.45
N ARG A 4 -17.04 26.88 6.37
CA ARG A 4 -16.35 25.89 7.19
C ARG A 4 -15.82 24.83 6.22
N GLU A 5 -14.50 24.74 6.05
CA GLU A 5 -13.89 23.73 5.18
C GLU A 5 -14.42 22.35 5.57
N ARG A 6 -15.06 21.66 4.62
CA ARG A 6 -15.50 20.28 4.82
C ARG A 6 -14.24 19.45 5.06
N ARG A 7 -14.21 18.72 6.17
CA ARG A 7 -13.14 17.77 6.45
C ARG A 7 -13.08 16.74 5.31
N LYS A 8 -11.97 16.72 4.57
CA LYS A 8 -11.75 15.76 3.49
C LYS A 8 -11.83 14.34 4.03
N GLN A 9 -12.49 13.46 3.30
CA GLN A 9 -12.70 12.06 3.62
C GLN A 9 -11.73 11.20 2.81
N PHE A 10 -11.23 10.13 3.43
CA PHE A 10 -10.37 9.15 2.78
C PHE A 10 -10.86 7.76 3.15
N LYS A 11 -10.58 6.78 2.28
CA LYS A 11 -10.75 5.36 2.58
C LYS A 11 -9.47 4.61 2.22
N ILE A 12 -9.09 3.69 3.09
CA ILE A 12 -7.87 2.89 2.95
C ILE A 12 -8.28 1.46 2.60
N PHE A 13 -7.74 0.92 1.52
CA PHE A 13 -8.05 -0.44 1.05
C PHE A 13 -6.80 -1.32 1.02
N SER A 14 -7.01 -2.60 1.31
CA SER A 14 -6.02 -3.65 1.10
C SER A 14 -6.72 -4.92 0.62
N PHE A 15 -6.01 -5.78 -0.09
CA PHE A 15 -6.58 -6.96 -0.74
C PHE A 15 -5.82 -8.22 -0.39
N TYR A 16 -6.54 -9.34 -0.19
CA TYR A 16 -5.94 -10.67 -0.05
C TYR A 16 -6.89 -11.78 -0.46
N ASN A 17 -6.33 -12.98 -0.69
CA ASN A 17 -7.06 -14.22 -0.95
C ASN A 17 -6.66 -15.31 0.07
N HIS A 18 -7.22 -16.52 -0.04
CA HIS A 18 -6.95 -17.62 0.91
C HIS A 18 -5.48 -18.06 0.98
N LYS A 19 -4.64 -17.71 0.00
CA LYS A 19 -3.20 -18.06 0.01
C LYS A 19 -2.41 -17.24 1.03
N VAL A 20 -2.96 -16.10 1.47
CA VAL A 20 -2.33 -15.25 2.48
C VAL A 20 -2.51 -15.87 3.86
N ASN A 21 -1.41 -15.95 4.62
CA ASN A 21 -1.46 -16.40 6.01
C ASN A 21 -2.50 -15.58 6.79
N PRO A 22 -3.50 -16.20 7.44
CA PRO A 22 -4.64 -15.50 8.06
C PRO A 22 -4.23 -14.55 9.20
N ARG A 23 -3.00 -14.65 9.70
CA ARG A 23 -2.44 -13.72 10.67
C ARG A 23 -2.08 -12.38 10.05
N VAL A 24 -1.67 -12.34 8.78
CA VAL A 24 -1.25 -11.11 8.07
C VAL A 24 -2.36 -10.04 8.12
N PRO A 25 -3.59 -10.27 7.62
CA PRO A 25 -4.66 -9.27 7.73
C PRO A 25 -4.96 -8.88 9.18
N ARG A 26 -4.89 -9.82 10.12
CA ARG A 26 -5.15 -9.52 11.54
C ARG A 26 -4.11 -8.58 12.14
N TYR A 27 -2.83 -8.78 11.81
CA TYR A 27 -1.73 -7.91 12.23
C TYR A 27 -1.77 -6.55 11.52
N GLN A 28 -2.05 -6.52 10.21
CA GLN A 28 -2.21 -5.28 9.46
C GLN A 28 -3.32 -4.42 10.08
N LYS A 29 -4.52 -4.99 10.25
CA LYS A 29 -5.67 -4.29 10.86
C LYS A 29 -5.35 -3.75 12.26
N ALA A 30 -4.58 -4.49 13.06
CA ALA A 30 -4.16 -4.04 14.37
C ALA A 30 -3.21 -2.83 14.31
N VAL A 31 -2.30 -2.78 13.33
CA VAL A 31 -1.39 -1.63 13.15
C VAL A 31 -2.16 -0.39 12.72
N PHE A 32 -3.07 -0.51 11.76
CA PHE A 32 -3.96 0.60 11.39
C PHE A 32 -4.81 1.07 12.58
N GLY A 33 -5.37 0.13 13.35
CA GLY A 33 -6.08 0.44 14.58
C GLY A 33 -5.26 1.19 15.63
N LYS A 34 -3.95 0.91 15.75
CA LYS A 34 -3.03 1.67 16.62
C LYS A 34 -2.99 3.15 16.23
N PHE A 35 -3.06 3.46 14.93
CA PHE A 35 -3.03 4.82 14.42
C PHE A 35 -4.42 5.45 14.27
N GLY A 36 -5.47 4.80 14.78
CA GLY A 36 -6.83 5.35 14.78
C GLY A 36 -7.48 5.43 13.40
N VAL A 37 -7.02 4.62 12.45
CA VAL A 37 -7.49 4.62 11.06
C VAL A 37 -8.00 3.23 10.68
N PRO A 38 -9.18 3.10 10.06
CA PRO A 38 -9.65 1.81 9.57
C PRO A 38 -9.01 1.47 8.23
N VAL A 39 -8.63 0.21 8.06
CA VAL A 39 -8.30 -0.38 6.75
C VAL A 39 -9.44 -1.31 6.33
N HIS A 40 -9.92 -1.13 5.11
CA HIS A 40 -10.96 -1.94 4.47
C HIS A 40 -10.30 -3.07 3.71
N HIS A 41 -10.37 -4.28 4.26
CA HIS A 41 -9.86 -5.44 3.54
C HIS A 41 -10.91 -5.98 2.58
N ILE A 42 -10.50 -6.15 1.32
CA ILE A 42 -11.24 -6.85 0.29
C ILE A 42 -10.71 -8.28 0.22
N VAL A 43 -11.62 -9.25 0.24
CA VAL A 43 -11.28 -10.67 0.10
C VAL A 43 -11.94 -11.16 -1.16
N ASP A 44 -11.13 -11.52 -2.14
CA ASP A 44 -11.60 -12.04 -3.43
C ASP A 44 -10.58 -13.05 -3.98
N GLU A 45 -11.09 -14.16 -4.51
CA GLU A 45 -10.26 -15.27 -4.99
C GLU A 45 -9.82 -15.14 -6.45
N GLN A 46 -10.52 -14.30 -7.20
CA GLN A 46 -10.34 -14.13 -8.63
C GLN A 46 -9.57 -12.86 -8.97
N PHE A 47 -9.57 -11.87 -8.07
CA PHE A 47 -8.85 -10.64 -8.28
C PHE A 47 -7.34 -10.88 -8.44
N SER A 48 -6.80 -10.42 -9.58
CA SER A 48 -5.42 -9.99 -9.62
C SER A 48 -5.26 -8.67 -8.86
N HIS A 49 -4.00 -8.25 -8.65
CA HIS A 49 -3.71 -6.96 -8.04
C HIS A 49 -4.32 -5.80 -8.82
N GLY A 50 -4.19 -5.83 -10.15
CA GLY A 50 -4.76 -4.82 -11.04
C GLY A 50 -6.28 -4.82 -10.99
N ASP A 51 -6.93 -5.99 -10.97
CA ASP A 51 -8.39 -6.11 -10.86
C ASP A 51 -8.91 -5.47 -9.57
N PHE A 52 -8.24 -5.70 -8.45
CA PHE A 52 -8.57 -5.07 -7.17
C PHE A 52 -8.51 -3.53 -7.26
N LEU A 53 -7.39 -2.98 -7.76
CA LEU A 53 -7.23 -1.53 -7.88
C LEU A 53 -8.29 -0.93 -8.81
N ASN A 54 -8.48 -1.55 -9.97
CA ASN A 54 -9.47 -1.17 -10.97
C ASN A 54 -10.89 -1.18 -10.40
N HIS A 55 -11.25 -2.25 -9.67
CA HIS A 55 -12.56 -2.39 -9.04
C HIS A 55 -12.81 -1.26 -8.04
N ILE A 56 -11.87 -1.02 -7.11
CA ILE A 56 -12.04 0.02 -6.09
C ILE A 56 -12.08 1.42 -6.70
N CYS A 57 -11.17 1.74 -7.63
CA CYS A 57 -11.15 3.05 -8.28
C CYS A 57 -12.44 3.37 -9.04
N ARG A 58 -13.15 2.35 -9.57
CA ARG A 58 -14.39 2.55 -10.34
C ARG A 58 -15.66 2.51 -9.47
N THR A 59 -15.64 1.80 -8.34
CA THR A 59 -16.85 1.56 -7.54
C THR A 59 -16.95 2.45 -6.30
N VAL A 60 -15.83 2.88 -5.72
CA VAL A 60 -15.81 3.70 -4.51
C VAL A 60 -15.81 5.18 -4.89
N THR A 61 -16.96 5.82 -4.74
CA THR A 61 -17.19 7.21 -5.16
C THR A 61 -17.56 8.16 -4.02
N ASP A 62 -17.69 7.64 -2.79
CA ASP A 62 -18.14 8.35 -1.60
C ASP A 62 -16.99 8.79 -0.68
N THR A 63 -15.83 9.12 -1.27
CA THR A 63 -14.63 9.59 -0.54
C THR A 63 -13.86 10.58 -1.42
N ASP A 64 -13.09 11.49 -0.81
CA ASP A 64 -12.27 12.46 -1.55
C ASP A 64 -10.95 11.83 -2.01
N TYR A 65 -10.39 10.92 -1.18
CA TYR A 65 -9.17 10.20 -1.49
C TYR A 65 -9.33 8.69 -1.34
N LEU A 66 -8.71 7.96 -2.27
CA LEU A 66 -8.45 6.52 -2.15
C LEU A 66 -6.99 6.33 -1.75
N ILE A 67 -6.76 5.44 -0.80
CA ILE A 67 -5.42 5.06 -0.34
C ILE A 67 -5.34 3.53 -0.37
N PHE A 68 -4.27 3.00 -0.94
CA PHE A 68 -4.05 1.58 -1.13
C PHE A 68 -2.84 1.12 -0.34
N PHE A 69 -2.94 -0.09 0.21
CA PHE A 69 -1.86 -0.82 0.85
C PHE A 69 -1.90 -2.28 0.41
N ASP A 70 -0.76 -2.87 0.08
CA ASP A 70 -0.65 -4.33 0.05
C ASP A 70 -0.85 -4.93 1.42
N ILE A 71 -1.29 -6.18 1.47
CA ILE A 71 -1.65 -6.87 2.72
C ILE A 71 -0.47 -7.00 3.70
N ASP A 72 0.76 -6.96 3.19
CA ASP A 72 2.02 -6.96 3.93
C ASP A 72 2.73 -5.60 3.92
N CYS A 73 1.95 -4.53 3.75
CA CYS A 73 2.36 -3.15 3.87
C CYS A 73 1.67 -2.47 5.07
N VAL A 74 2.41 -1.73 5.90
CA VAL A 74 1.89 -1.02 7.08
C VAL A 74 2.57 0.32 7.34
N PRO A 75 1.85 1.29 7.93
CA PRO A 75 2.49 2.47 8.50
C PRO A 75 3.35 2.12 9.74
N THR A 76 4.42 2.88 9.95
CA THR A 76 5.37 2.72 11.07
C THR A 76 5.30 3.88 12.06
N ARG A 77 4.86 5.06 11.61
CA ARG A 77 4.74 6.32 12.38
C ARG A 77 3.31 6.84 12.33
N LYS A 78 2.89 7.73 13.24
CA LYS A 78 1.51 8.26 13.28
C LYS A 78 1.27 9.34 12.22
N GLU A 79 2.34 9.98 11.77
CA GLU A 79 2.37 11.12 10.85
C GLU A 79 2.16 10.72 9.40
N TRP A 80 2.26 9.42 9.08
CA TRP A 80 2.18 8.90 7.71
C TRP A 80 0.96 9.42 6.94
N LEU A 81 -0.21 9.46 7.58
CA LEU A 81 -1.44 9.85 6.90
C LEU A 81 -1.47 11.36 6.65
N SER A 82 -1.06 12.16 7.64
CA SER A 82 -1.02 13.62 7.46
C SER A 82 -0.02 14.02 6.38
N GLU A 83 1.13 13.35 6.31
CA GLU A 83 2.14 13.61 5.27
C GLU A 83 1.62 13.20 3.89
N LEU A 84 1.01 12.01 3.76
CA LEU A 84 0.41 11.59 2.50
C LEU A 84 -0.69 12.55 2.03
N LEU A 85 -1.57 12.97 2.95
CA LEU A 85 -2.64 13.89 2.62
C LEU A 85 -2.12 15.27 2.25
N GLU A 86 -1.01 15.73 2.83
CA GLU A 86 -0.35 16.98 2.45
C GLU A 86 0.22 16.90 1.03
N ASP A 87 0.90 15.80 0.67
CA ASP A 87 1.36 15.55 -0.71
C ASP A 87 0.18 15.60 -1.71
N LEU A 88 -0.97 15.05 -1.32
CA LEU A 88 -2.19 15.00 -2.14
C LEU A 88 -3.02 16.30 -2.11
N ARG A 89 -2.54 17.37 -1.46
CA ARG A 89 -3.16 18.70 -1.59
C ARG A 89 -2.82 19.35 -2.91
N GLU A 90 -1.67 19.03 -3.48
CA GLU A 90 -1.30 19.50 -4.80
C GLU A 90 -2.28 18.92 -5.85
N PRO A 91 -2.89 19.74 -6.71
CA PRO A 91 -3.81 19.26 -7.74
C PRO A 91 -3.15 18.22 -8.65
N CYS A 92 -3.96 17.33 -9.21
CA CYS A 92 -3.51 16.35 -10.21
C CYS A 92 -2.34 15.46 -9.72
N THR A 93 -2.35 15.08 -8.44
CA THR A 93 -1.23 14.36 -7.81
C THR A 93 -1.56 12.91 -7.46
N ILE A 94 -0.61 12.01 -7.73
CA ILE A 94 -0.47 10.71 -7.07
C ILE A 94 0.73 10.78 -6.12
N ALA A 95 0.58 10.20 -4.92
CA ALA A 95 1.65 10.13 -3.93
C ALA A 95 1.76 8.72 -3.38
N GLY A 96 2.97 8.18 -3.26
CA GLY A 96 3.15 6.80 -2.80
C GLY A 96 4.59 6.32 -2.95
N ALA A 97 4.81 5.05 -2.66
CA ALA A 97 6.15 4.49 -2.63
C ALA A 97 6.74 4.32 -4.03
N ALA A 98 8.00 4.71 -4.20
CA ALA A 98 8.72 4.55 -5.45
C ALA A 98 9.05 3.07 -5.75
N GLN A 99 8.85 2.67 -7.00
CA GLN A 99 9.26 1.36 -7.49
C GLN A 99 9.75 1.41 -8.95
N THR A 100 10.56 0.43 -9.32
CA THR A 100 10.95 0.13 -10.69
C THR A 100 10.64 -1.32 -11.01
N ALA A 101 10.01 -1.58 -12.16
CA ALA A 101 9.75 -2.95 -12.58
C ALA A 101 11.01 -3.51 -13.24
N ASN A 102 11.83 -4.20 -12.45
CA ASN A 102 13.17 -4.62 -12.85
C ASN A 102 13.20 -5.64 -14.00
N HIS A 103 12.04 -6.23 -14.33
CA HIS A 103 11.88 -7.18 -15.43
C HIS A 103 11.45 -6.51 -16.75
N LEU A 104 11.25 -5.19 -16.77
CA LEU A 104 10.77 -4.42 -17.93
C LEU A 104 11.70 -3.24 -18.24
N ARG A 105 11.72 -2.79 -19.50
CA ARG A 105 12.32 -1.52 -19.96
C ARG A 105 13.70 -1.20 -19.37
N ASP A 106 14.59 -2.19 -19.31
CA ASP A 106 15.94 -2.10 -18.72
C ASP A 106 15.96 -1.48 -17.30
N ALA A 107 14.89 -1.69 -16.53
CA ALA A 107 14.68 -1.10 -15.22
C ALA A 107 14.79 0.44 -15.20
N LYS A 108 14.33 1.12 -16.26
CA LYS A 108 14.28 2.59 -16.36
C LYS A 108 12.88 3.18 -16.20
N ASN A 109 11.93 2.36 -15.76
CA ASN A 109 10.55 2.74 -15.48
C ASN A 109 10.37 3.01 -13.99
N LEU A 110 10.52 4.27 -13.57
CA LEU A 110 10.18 4.71 -12.22
C LEU A 110 8.67 5.02 -12.14
N TYR A 111 7.98 4.45 -11.16
CA TYR A 111 6.55 4.68 -10.94
C TYR A 111 6.16 4.60 -9.47
N VAL A 112 4.95 5.08 -9.13
CA VAL A 112 4.37 4.91 -7.80
C VAL A 112 3.77 3.52 -7.70
N SER A 113 4.27 2.72 -6.77
CA SER A 113 3.95 1.32 -6.62
C SER A 113 2.49 1.05 -6.23
N PRO A 114 1.87 -0.03 -6.75
CA PRO A 114 0.54 -0.45 -6.31
C PRO A 114 0.49 -0.95 -4.86
N PHE A 115 1.63 -1.20 -4.18
CA PHE A 115 1.63 -1.63 -2.78
C PHE A 115 1.36 -0.51 -1.78
N PHE A 116 1.58 0.75 -2.17
CA PHE A 116 1.25 1.91 -1.35
C PHE A 116 1.15 3.17 -2.19
N PHE A 117 -0.07 3.70 -2.31
CA PHE A 117 -0.30 5.02 -2.88
C PHE A 117 -1.61 5.64 -2.41
N GLY A 118 -1.74 6.95 -2.58
CA GLY A 118 -3.00 7.66 -2.49
C GLY A 118 -3.23 8.53 -3.72
N ILE A 119 -4.50 8.79 -4.01
CA ILE A 119 -4.93 9.63 -5.14
C ILE A 119 -6.33 10.19 -4.88
N SER A 120 -6.61 11.37 -5.44
CA SER A 120 -7.95 11.98 -5.41
C SER A 120 -8.94 11.21 -6.29
N THR A 121 -10.15 10.95 -5.78
CA THR A 121 -11.23 10.33 -6.57
C THR A 121 -11.68 11.21 -7.72
N ALA A 122 -11.69 12.54 -7.51
CA ALA A 122 -12.00 13.49 -8.57
C ALA A 122 -10.95 13.44 -9.69
N TYR A 123 -9.67 13.30 -9.33
CA TYR A 123 -8.60 13.22 -10.32
C TYR A 123 -8.60 11.89 -11.07
N LEU A 124 -8.85 10.76 -10.39
CA LEU A 124 -9.07 9.46 -11.06
C LEU A 124 -10.17 9.52 -12.11
N LYS A 125 -11.28 10.22 -11.80
CA LYS A 125 -12.38 10.43 -12.75
C LYS A 125 -11.96 11.26 -13.94
N GLU A 126 -11.19 12.33 -13.74
CA GLU A 126 -10.63 13.17 -14.81
C GLU A 126 -9.67 12.39 -15.72
N LEU A 127 -8.87 11.49 -15.14
CA LEU A 127 -8.00 10.58 -15.88
C LEU A 127 -8.78 9.54 -16.69
N GLY A 128 -10.08 9.33 -16.42
CA GLY A 128 -10.88 8.31 -17.08
C GLY A 128 -10.59 6.90 -16.59
N TYR A 129 -10.12 6.75 -15.34
CA TYR A 129 -9.80 5.47 -14.70
C TYR A 129 -8.84 4.58 -15.51
N PRO A 130 -7.56 4.98 -15.63
CA PRO A 130 -6.54 4.21 -16.35
C PRO A 130 -6.50 2.76 -15.87
N ASP A 131 -6.36 1.82 -16.80
CA ASP A 131 -6.28 0.40 -16.46
C ASP A 131 -4.95 0.12 -15.74
N MET A 132 -5.02 -0.52 -14.56
CA MET A 132 -3.87 -0.85 -13.73
C MET A 132 -3.47 -2.33 -13.80
N ASN A 133 -4.05 -3.09 -14.73
CA ASN A 133 -3.63 -4.47 -15.01
C ASN A 133 -2.23 -4.52 -15.63
N MET A 134 -1.52 -5.61 -15.34
CA MET A 134 -0.23 -5.90 -15.96
C MET A 134 -0.41 -6.16 -17.46
N THR A 135 0.55 -5.69 -18.25
CA THR A 135 0.69 -6.03 -19.67
C THR A 135 2.10 -6.54 -19.93
N GLU A 136 2.42 -6.90 -21.17
CA GLU A 136 3.78 -7.32 -21.55
C GLU A 136 4.83 -6.21 -21.34
N ASP A 137 4.41 -4.94 -21.28
CA ASP A 137 5.30 -3.77 -21.16
C ASP A 137 4.97 -2.89 -19.95
N MET A 138 4.10 -3.35 -19.05
CA MET A 138 3.74 -2.60 -17.83
C MET A 138 3.49 -3.53 -16.65
N ASP A 139 4.05 -3.16 -15.49
CA ASP A 139 3.73 -3.79 -14.22
C ASP A 139 2.40 -3.26 -13.65
N ALA A 140 1.86 -3.94 -12.64
CA ALA A 140 0.59 -3.57 -12.04
C ALA A 140 0.65 -2.13 -11.50
N GLY A 141 -0.36 -1.32 -11.83
CA GLY A 141 -0.42 0.09 -11.40
C GLY A 141 0.55 1.06 -12.10
N GLN A 142 1.56 0.58 -12.85
CA GLN A 142 2.54 1.43 -13.54
C GLN A 142 1.87 2.43 -14.50
N ASN A 143 0.88 1.95 -15.27
CA ASN A 143 0.14 2.75 -16.23
C ASN A 143 -0.52 4.01 -15.62
N LEU A 144 -0.97 3.94 -14.36
CA LEU A 144 -1.57 5.10 -13.69
C LEU A 144 -0.55 6.24 -13.54
N THR A 145 0.68 5.93 -13.14
CA THR A 145 1.74 6.94 -12.99
C THR A 145 2.14 7.52 -14.34
N GLU A 146 2.29 6.67 -15.36
CA GLU A 146 2.65 7.11 -16.71
C GLU A 146 1.57 8.00 -17.33
N GLU A 147 0.29 7.65 -17.13
CA GLU A 147 -0.83 8.44 -17.61
C GLU A 147 -0.91 9.81 -16.93
N ILE A 148 -0.63 9.88 -15.63
CA ILE A 148 -0.55 11.15 -14.88
C ILE A 148 0.56 12.02 -15.45
N ILE A 149 1.76 11.48 -15.65
CA ILE A 149 2.90 12.21 -16.24
C ILE A 149 2.55 12.69 -17.65
N ARG A 150 1.96 11.83 -18.48
CA ARG A 150 1.58 12.14 -19.86
C ARG A 150 0.59 13.30 -19.95
N ARG A 151 -0.26 13.48 -18.93
CA ARG A 151 -1.21 14.60 -18.83
C ARG A 151 -0.68 15.81 -18.07
N GLY A 152 0.61 15.84 -17.71
CA GLY A 152 1.22 16.94 -16.96
C GLY A 152 0.81 17.00 -15.49
N GLY A 153 0.36 15.89 -14.92
CA GLY A 153 0.10 15.76 -13.49
C GLY A 153 1.37 15.57 -12.67
N ASN A 154 1.19 15.51 -11.35
CA ASN A 154 2.26 15.47 -10.36
C ASN A 154 2.43 14.07 -9.78
N VAL A 155 3.69 13.70 -9.52
CA VAL A 155 4.05 12.43 -8.89
C VAL A 155 4.94 12.72 -7.68
N LYS A 156 4.46 12.35 -6.49
CA LYS A 156 5.20 12.47 -5.24
C LYS A 156 5.69 11.10 -4.80
N TYR A 157 6.99 10.88 -4.95
CA TYR A 157 7.62 9.63 -4.58
C TYR A 157 8.00 9.62 -3.10
N TRP A 158 7.61 8.56 -2.41
CA TRP A 158 8.15 8.19 -1.11
C TRP A 158 9.30 7.24 -1.34
N TRP A 159 10.48 7.60 -0.86
CA TRP A 159 11.72 6.95 -1.20
C TRP A 159 12.15 5.92 -0.15
N PRO A 160 12.83 4.83 -0.54
CA PRO A 160 13.49 3.95 0.41
C PRO A 160 14.43 4.72 1.35
N THR A 161 14.22 4.51 2.65
CA THR A 161 15.02 5.10 3.75
C THR A 161 15.74 4.04 4.57
N HIS A 162 15.21 2.82 4.58
CA HIS A 162 15.85 1.66 5.20
C HIS A 162 15.43 0.40 4.47
N ILE A 163 16.38 -0.49 4.19
CA ILE A 163 16.15 -1.74 3.47
C ILE A 163 16.75 -2.86 4.34
N GLU A 164 15.93 -3.84 4.74
CA GLU A 164 16.41 -4.97 5.54
C GLU A 164 17.24 -5.94 4.69
N ASP A 165 16.88 -6.12 3.43
CA ASP A 165 17.54 -7.01 2.48
C ASP A 165 17.34 -6.50 1.04
N GLU A 166 18.43 -6.02 0.43
CA GLU A 166 18.46 -5.41 -0.91
C GLU A 166 18.28 -6.47 -2.00
N GLN A 167 17.37 -6.22 -2.95
CA GLN A 167 17.03 -7.21 -3.99
C GLN A 167 17.04 -6.61 -5.39
N TRP A 168 16.58 -5.37 -5.53
CA TRP A 168 16.25 -4.79 -6.81
C TRP A 168 16.77 -3.36 -6.93
N TYR A 169 17.07 -2.96 -8.17
CA TYR A 169 17.44 -1.60 -8.51
C TYR A 169 16.20 -0.70 -8.54
N LEU A 170 16.33 0.52 -8.02
CA LEU A 170 15.34 1.59 -8.18
C LEU A 170 15.94 2.65 -9.10
N HIS A 171 15.20 3.06 -10.13
CA HIS A 171 15.67 4.04 -11.11
C HIS A 171 15.69 5.47 -10.55
N HIS A 172 16.67 5.73 -9.69
CA HIS A 172 16.90 7.01 -9.04
C HIS A 172 18.40 7.13 -8.69
N PRO A 173 19.02 8.32 -8.78
CA PRO A 173 20.47 8.49 -8.53
C PRO A 173 20.89 8.19 -7.10
N GLU A 174 20.08 8.59 -6.11
CA GLU A 174 20.43 8.46 -4.67
C GLU A 174 19.76 7.23 -4.03
N HIS A 175 18.43 7.16 -4.05
CA HIS A 175 17.64 6.01 -3.60
C HIS A 175 17.62 4.87 -4.63
N ASN A 176 18.76 4.27 -4.93
CA ASN A 176 18.92 3.38 -6.09
C ASN A 176 18.59 1.90 -5.85
N LYS A 177 18.03 1.54 -4.69
CA LYS A 177 17.73 0.15 -4.32
C LYS A 177 16.45 0.04 -3.50
N PHE A 178 15.84 -1.13 -3.55
CA PHE A 178 14.80 -1.57 -2.63
C PHE A 178 14.83 -3.10 -2.53
N GLY A 179 14.03 -3.63 -1.61
CA GLY A 179 13.93 -5.06 -1.46
C GLY A 179 13.05 -5.49 -0.32
N TYR A 180 13.27 -6.71 0.10
CA TYR A 180 12.68 -7.33 1.24
C TYR A 180 12.77 -6.44 2.50
N GLY A 181 11.60 -6.14 3.08
CA GLY A 181 11.51 -5.29 4.27
C GLY A 181 12.04 -3.88 4.04
N THR A 182 11.43 -3.12 3.14
CA THR A 182 11.80 -1.72 2.87
C THR A 182 10.90 -0.76 3.64
N THR A 183 11.50 0.24 4.28
CA THR A 183 10.80 1.40 4.84
C THR A 183 10.95 2.60 3.90
N TYR A 184 9.84 3.21 3.52
CA TYR A 184 9.75 4.38 2.66
C TYR A 184 9.45 5.62 3.51
N ASN A 185 10.20 6.72 3.29
CA ASN A 185 10.13 7.99 4.02
C ASN A 185 10.17 7.86 5.57
N ASP A 186 10.73 6.78 6.13
CA ASP A 186 10.57 6.41 7.55
C ASP A 186 9.10 6.37 8.01
N ARG A 187 8.16 6.05 7.11
CA ARG A 187 6.71 6.06 7.39
C ARG A 187 6.00 4.77 7.02
N ILE A 188 6.37 4.13 5.91
CA ILE A 188 5.65 2.96 5.38
C ILE A 188 6.61 1.80 5.25
N TYR A 189 6.27 0.66 5.83
CA TYR A 189 7.03 -0.57 5.70
C TYR A 189 6.31 -1.53 4.77
N HIS A 190 7.04 -2.08 3.80
CA HIS A 190 6.56 -3.16 2.94
C HIS A 190 7.49 -4.39 3.07
N ALA A 191 6.91 -5.55 3.40
CA ALA A 191 7.69 -6.76 3.62
C ALA A 191 8.17 -7.41 2.31
N PHE A 192 7.37 -7.27 1.25
CA PHE A 192 7.44 -8.00 -0.02
C PHE A 192 7.27 -9.53 0.13
N LEU A 193 6.49 -10.14 -0.80
CA LEU A 193 6.29 -11.59 -0.95
C LEU A 193 5.72 -12.35 0.26
N SER A 194 4.88 -11.74 1.09
CA SER A 194 4.22 -12.46 2.20
C SER A 194 3.35 -13.65 1.79
N ARG A 195 2.90 -13.69 0.52
CA ARG A 195 2.12 -14.79 -0.08
C ARG A 195 2.92 -16.08 -0.31
N HIS A 196 4.26 -16.04 -0.25
CA HIS A 196 5.16 -17.19 -0.46
C HIS A 196 5.84 -17.63 0.85
N ASP A 197 5.06 -17.73 1.94
CA ASP A 197 5.51 -18.25 3.26
C ASP A 197 6.48 -17.34 4.06
N LEU A 198 6.83 -16.16 3.54
CA LEU A 198 7.69 -15.17 4.23
C LEU A 198 6.93 -14.20 5.16
N SER A 199 5.69 -14.54 5.53
CA SER A 199 4.83 -13.72 6.41
C SER A 199 5.43 -13.39 7.77
N GLN A 200 6.42 -14.14 8.25
CA GLN A 200 7.06 -13.92 9.55
C GLN A 200 7.76 -12.57 9.64
N ARG A 201 8.39 -12.10 8.55
CA ARG A 201 9.04 -10.78 8.51
C ARG A 201 8.01 -9.68 8.79
N PHE A 202 6.90 -9.71 8.06
CA PHE A 202 5.79 -8.78 8.24
C PHE A 202 5.21 -8.84 9.66
N ILE A 203 4.92 -10.04 10.17
CA ILE A 203 4.37 -10.22 11.52
C ILE A 203 5.33 -9.70 12.59
N LYS A 204 6.65 -9.93 12.43
CA LYS A 204 7.68 -9.41 13.34
C LYS A 204 7.69 -7.89 13.34
N LYS A 205 7.61 -7.24 12.17
CA LYS A 205 7.49 -5.77 12.08
C LYS A 205 6.21 -5.25 12.74
N CYS A 206 5.06 -5.86 12.46
CA CYS A 206 3.81 -5.46 13.11
C CYS A 206 3.92 -5.55 14.63
N LYS A 207 4.53 -6.62 15.16
CA LYS A 207 4.79 -6.77 16.60
C LYS A 207 5.75 -5.73 17.16
N SER A 208 6.73 -5.21 16.41
CA SER A 208 7.59 -4.14 16.91
C SER A 208 6.85 -2.81 17.03
N ILE A 209 5.83 -2.59 16.18
CA ILE A 209 5.00 -1.38 16.17
C ILE A 209 3.93 -1.43 17.26
N LEU A 210 3.29 -2.58 17.49
CA LEU A 210 2.11 -2.66 18.37
C LEU A 210 2.42 -2.46 19.86
N PRO A 211 1.46 -1.98 20.68
CA PRO A 211 1.56 -2.00 22.14
C PRO A 211 1.54 -3.42 22.71
N LEU A 212 2.07 -3.61 23.93
CA LEU A 212 2.15 -4.93 24.58
C LEU A 212 0.78 -5.61 24.72
N LEU A 213 -0.24 -4.88 25.19
CA LEU A 213 -1.59 -5.42 25.39
C LEU A 213 -2.20 -5.93 24.07
N THR A 214 -2.00 -5.20 22.97
CA THR A 214 -2.47 -5.62 21.64
C THR A 214 -1.77 -6.90 21.18
N LYS A 215 -0.46 -7.03 21.42
CA LYS A 215 0.29 -8.26 21.10
C LYS A 215 -0.24 -9.47 21.87
N LEU A 216 -0.52 -9.30 23.17
CA LEU A 216 -1.07 -10.36 24.03
C LEU A 216 -2.44 -10.82 23.54
N ARG A 217 -3.33 -9.86 23.22
CA ARG A 217 -4.66 -10.17 22.67
C ARG A 217 -4.58 -10.97 21.37
N LEU A 218 -3.73 -10.54 20.43
CA LEU A 218 -3.53 -11.24 19.16
C LEU A 218 -3.01 -12.68 19.36
N LYS A 219 -2.06 -12.87 20.28
CA LYS A 219 -1.50 -14.19 20.62
C LYS A 219 -2.55 -15.14 21.21
N LEU A 220 -3.46 -14.64 22.06
CA LEU A 220 -4.55 -15.44 22.63
C LEU A 220 -5.56 -15.89 21.58
N THR A 221 -5.89 -15.01 20.63
CA THR A 221 -6.77 -15.34 19.50
C THR A 221 -6.13 -16.33 18.52
N ASP A 222 -4.80 -16.29 18.33
CA ASP A 222 -4.09 -17.26 17.49
C ASP A 222 -4.15 -18.68 18.07
N LYS A 223 -4.03 -18.83 19.39
CA LYS A 223 -4.11 -20.14 20.06
C LYS A 223 -5.48 -20.81 19.97
N LYS A 224 -6.56 -20.03 19.88
CA LYS A 224 -7.93 -20.56 19.75
C LYS A 224 -8.24 -21.10 18.35
N GLN A 225 -7.42 -20.79 17.34
CA GLN A 225 -7.62 -21.17 15.94
C GLN A 225 -6.67 -22.27 15.46
N SER A 226 -5.75 -22.74 16.32
CA SER A 226 -4.98 -23.95 16.04
C SER A 226 -5.91 -25.16 16.24
N PRO A 227 -6.03 -26.10 15.28
CA PRO A 227 -6.75 -27.33 15.52
C PRO A 227 -6.14 -28.04 16.75
N PRO A 228 -6.95 -28.78 17.54
CA PRO A 228 -6.38 -29.59 18.60
C PRO A 228 -5.31 -30.50 17.99
N VAL A 229 -4.10 -30.44 18.54
CA VAL A 229 -3.04 -31.39 18.21
C VAL A 229 -3.64 -32.79 18.43
N GLY A 230 -3.57 -33.62 17.39
CA GLY A 230 -4.27 -34.89 17.31
C GLY A 230 -4.19 -35.73 18.58
N GLN A 231 -5.35 -36.24 18.98
CA GLN A 231 -5.47 -37.53 19.68
C GLN A 231 -5.68 -38.60 18.62
#